data_AF-A0A6P0L6I4-F1
#
_entry.id   AF-A0A6P0L6I4-F1
#
_cell.length_a   1.000
_cell.length_b   1.000
_cell.length_c   1.000
_cell.angle_alpha   90.00
_cell.angle_beta   90.00
_cell.angle_gamma   90.00
#
_symmetry.space_group_name_H-M   'P 1'
#
loop_
_entity.id
_entity.type
_entity.pdbx_description
1 polymer ?
#
loop_
_entity_poly.entity_id
_entity_poly.type
_entity_poly.pdbx_seq_one_letter_code
_entity_poly.pdbx_strand_id
1 'polypeptide(L)'
;MNKNDLLKLTLDVYEEECKYLKELELDVDNQQSFGYFSVPSTCYAVKGRKYHLNAAEVVITYEQIMYATLSNVLINGLYHLEPVDVDYFFPTIVDEKTLIVKFNTRFYKQVNNHSFRGVFLIKKIISRTGKKFFYTEFNIEEGAQIADVIICIES
;
A
#
# COMPACT_ATOMS: atom_id res chain seq x y z
N MET A 1 7.93 -10.07 -13.59
CA MET A 1 6.49 -10.37 -13.80
C MET A 1 5.77 -9.09 -14.21
N ASN A 2 4.67 -9.14 -14.98
CA ASN A 2 3.99 -7.90 -15.38
C ASN A 2 3.23 -7.29 -14.17
N LYS A 3 3.01 -5.97 -14.23
CA LYS A 3 2.38 -5.19 -13.14
C LYS A 3 0.97 -5.68 -12.79
N ASN A 4 0.18 -6.05 -13.79
CA ASN A 4 -1.24 -6.41 -13.59
C ASN A 4 -1.37 -7.78 -12.91
N ASP A 5 -0.51 -8.73 -13.28
CA ASP A 5 -0.46 -10.03 -12.62
C ASP A 5 -0.03 -9.87 -11.15
N LEU A 6 0.94 -8.99 -10.87
CA LEU A 6 1.40 -8.72 -9.50
C LEU A 6 0.33 -8.03 -8.67
N LEU A 7 -0.40 -7.06 -9.24
CA LEU A 7 -1.54 -6.43 -8.58
C LEU A 7 -2.60 -7.46 -8.22
N LYS A 8 -2.93 -8.37 -9.14
CA LYS A 8 -3.90 -9.43 -8.88
C LYS A 8 -3.47 -10.32 -7.73
N LEU A 9 -2.25 -10.87 -7.77
CA LEU A 9 -1.72 -11.71 -6.69
C LEU A 9 -1.69 -10.96 -5.34
N THR A 10 -1.37 -9.66 -5.35
CA THR A 10 -1.36 -8.85 -4.12
C THR A 10 -2.77 -8.71 -3.55
N LEU A 11 -3.78 -8.53 -4.38
CA LEU A 11 -5.15 -8.33 -3.93
C LEU A 11 -5.86 -9.64 -3.58
N ASP A 12 -5.40 -10.79 -4.07
CA ASP A 12 -6.02 -12.10 -3.84
C ASP A 12 -6.02 -12.55 -2.36
N VAL A 13 -5.20 -11.93 -1.49
CA VAL A 13 -5.21 -12.19 -0.04
C VAL A 13 -6.29 -11.44 0.72
N TYR A 14 -6.92 -10.44 0.10
CA TYR A 14 -7.99 -9.66 0.70
C TYR A 14 -9.35 -10.25 0.33
N GLU A 15 -10.29 -10.22 1.28
CA GLU A 15 -11.70 -10.51 1.00
C GLU A 15 -12.22 -9.57 -0.10
N GLU A 16 -13.15 -10.07 -0.93
CA GLU A 16 -13.61 -9.38 -2.13
C GLU A 16 -14.16 -7.98 -1.82
N GLU A 17 -14.93 -7.84 -0.74
CA GLU A 17 -15.47 -6.56 -0.27
C GLU A 17 -14.41 -5.61 0.31
N CYS A 18 -13.20 -6.09 0.59
CA CYS A 18 -12.08 -5.29 1.07
C CYS A 18 -11.07 -4.94 -0.03
N LYS A 19 -11.21 -5.42 -1.28
CA LYS A 19 -10.30 -5.08 -2.40
C LYS A 19 -10.56 -3.66 -2.91
N TYR A 20 -9.86 -2.68 -2.35
CA TYR A 20 -10.13 -1.25 -2.58
C TYR A 20 -9.29 -0.64 -3.70
N LEU A 21 -8.03 -1.06 -3.87
CA LEU A 21 -7.17 -0.66 -4.97
C LEU A 21 -7.68 -1.28 -6.28
N LYS A 22 -7.98 -0.44 -7.28
CA LYS A 22 -8.50 -0.85 -8.58
C LYS A 22 -7.43 -0.84 -9.65
N GLU A 23 -6.57 0.17 -9.62
CA GLU A 23 -5.51 0.36 -10.60
C GLU A 23 -4.25 0.88 -9.90
N LEU A 24 -3.09 0.48 -10.41
CA LEU A 24 -1.78 0.91 -9.95
C LEU A 24 -0.98 1.44 -11.15
N GLU A 25 -0.38 2.61 -11.01
CA GLU A 25 0.63 3.15 -11.91
C GLU A 25 1.94 3.32 -11.14
N LEU A 26 3.07 3.04 -11.80
CA LEU A 26 4.40 3.15 -11.20
C LEU A 26 5.17 4.26 -11.89
N ASP A 27 5.73 5.17 -11.11
CA ASP A 27 6.74 6.12 -11.54
C ASP A 27 8.05 5.72 -10.87
N VAL A 28 8.82 4.91 -11.61
CA VAL A 28 10.03 4.29 -11.09
C VAL A 28 11.13 5.33 -10.86
N ASP A 29 11.18 6.37 -11.68
CA ASP A 29 12.21 7.41 -11.60
C ASP A 29 12.06 8.24 -10.32
N ASN A 30 10.82 8.49 -9.91
CA ASN A 30 10.52 9.26 -8.69
C ASN A 30 10.23 8.39 -7.46
N GLN A 31 10.35 7.06 -7.57
CA GLN A 31 10.01 6.11 -6.50
C GLN A 31 8.56 6.26 -5.99
N GLN A 32 7.66 6.59 -6.92
CA GLN A 32 6.25 6.86 -6.64
C GLN A 32 5.33 5.81 -7.27
N SER A 33 4.16 5.69 -6.69
CA SER A 33 3.09 4.86 -7.23
C SER A 33 1.76 5.55 -7.03
N PHE A 34 0.90 5.44 -8.03
CA PHE A 34 -0.42 6.05 -8.01
C PHE A 34 -1.46 4.94 -7.97
N GLY A 35 -2.27 4.95 -6.92
CA GLY A 35 -3.38 4.02 -6.76
C GLY A 35 -4.70 4.72 -7.00
N TYR A 36 -5.58 4.08 -7.75
CA TYR A 36 -6.99 4.49 -7.87
C TYR A 36 -7.84 3.55 -7.04
N PHE A 37 -8.61 4.11 -6.11
CA PHE A 37 -9.32 3.35 -5.08
C PHE A 37 -10.81 3.57 -5.12
N SER A 38 -11.56 2.57 -4.67
CA SER A 38 -12.99 2.64 -4.40
C SER A 38 -13.32 1.81 -3.17
N VAL A 39 -13.92 2.46 -2.17
CA VAL A 39 -14.39 1.88 -0.90
C VAL A 39 -15.90 2.10 -0.80
N PRO A 40 -16.73 1.35 -1.55
CA PRO A 40 -18.17 1.59 -1.62
C PRO A 40 -18.87 1.23 -0.30
N SER A 41 -18.32 0.28 0.44
CA SER A 41 -18.81 -0.14 1.76
C SER A 41 -17.64 -0.42 2.70
N THR A 42 -17.89 -0.28 4.00
CA THR A 42 -16.94 -0.64 5.04
C THR A 42 -16.98 -2.16 5.25
N CYS A 43 -15.85 -2.85 5.17
CA CYS A 43 -15.80 -4.31 5.35
C CYS A 43 -15.67 -4.77 6.81
N TYR A 44 -15.44 -3.85 7.76
CA TYR A 44 -15.50 -4.14 9.20
C TYR A 44 -16.86 -3.75 9.79
N ALA A 45 -17.24 -4.40 10.90
CA ALA A 45 -18.60 -4.40 11.47
C ALA A 45 -19.09 -3.04 12.00
N VAL A 46 -19.36 -2.09 11.11
CA VAL A 46 -20.02 -0.81 11.42
C VAL A 46 -21.33 -0.72 10.65
N LYS A 47 -22.44 -0.67 11.39
CA LYS A 47 -23.76 -0.43 10.82
C LYS A 47 -23.94 1.08 10.62
N GLY A 48 -24.00 1.54 9.38
CA GLY A 48 -24.21 2.96 9.07
C GLY A 48 -24.13 3.26 7.57
N ARG A 49 -24.58 4.46 7.17
CA ARG A 49 -24.35 4.98 5.82
C ARG A 49 -22.92 5.52 5.75
N LYS A 50 -22.20 5.12 4.70
CA LYS A 50 -20.83 5.57 4.44
C LYS A 50 -20.86 6.87 3.64
N TYR A 51 -20.16 7.88 4.12
CA TYR A 51 -20.09 9.21 3.47
C TYR A 51 -18.66 9.69 3.22
N HIS A 52 -17.68 9.05 3.83
CA HIS A 52 -16.27 9.40 3.69
C HIS A 52 -15.38 8.17 3.95
N LEU A 53 -14.09 8.32 3.66
CA LEU A 53 -13.06 7.37 4.06
C LEU A 53 -12.81 7.46 5.58
N ASN A 54 -12.83 6.31 6.25
CA ASN A 54 -12.55 6.16 7.68
C ASN A 54 -11.06 5.90 7.90
N ALA A 55 -10.57 6.14 9.12
CA ALA A 55 -9.17 5.92 9.45
C ALA A 55 -8.69 4.47 9.22
N ALA A 56 -9.49 3.47 9.56
CA ALA A 56 -9.15 2.08 9.30
C ALA A 56 -9.03 1.77 7.80
N GLU A 57 -9.82 2.43 6.96
CA GLU A 57 -9.78 2.23 5.52
C GLU A 57 -8.58 2.94 4.88
N VAL A 58 -8.06 4.01 5.49
CA VAL A 58 -6.76 4.59 5.12
C VAL A 58 -5.65 3.57 5.34
N VAL A 59 -5.69 2.82 6.45
CA VAL A 59 -4.71 1.75 6.71
C VAL A 59 -4.83 0.65 5.66
N ILE A 60 -6.04 0.16 5.39
CA ILE A 60 -6.26 -0.93 4.40
C ILE A 60 -5.83 -0.49 2.99
N THR A 61 -6.20 0.73 2.58
CA THR A 61 -5.84 1.27 1.26
C THR A 61 -4.34 1.54 1.16
N TYR A 62 -3.71 2.03 2.23
CA TYR A 62 -2.26 2.13 2.35
C TYR A 62 -1.59 0.76 2.15
N GLU A 63 -2.04 -0.27 2.87
CA GLU A 63 -1.45 -1.60 2.79
C GLU A 63 -1.54 -2.17 1.38
N GLN A 64 -2.69 -2.02 0.70
CA GLN A 64 -2.86 -2.52 -0.66
C GLN A 64 -1.91 -1.87 -1.66
N ILE A 65 -1.78 -0.53 -1.66
CA ILE A 65 -0.81 0.14 -2.55
C ILE A 65 0.63 -0.14 -2.14
N MET A 66 0.90 -0.24 -0.84
CA MET A 66 2.21 -0.58 -0.30
C MET A 66 2.66 -1.95 -0.79
N TYR A 67 1.86 -2.99 -0.59
CA TYR A 67 2.18 -4.34 -1.04
C TYR A 67 2.23 -4.45 -2.56
N ALA A 68 1.34 -3.77 -3.30
CA ALA A 68 1.35 -3.82 -4.75
C ALA A 68 2.56 -3.08 -5.35
N THR A 69 3.02 -2.02 -4.69
CA THR A 69 4.25 -1.32 -5.05
C THR A 69 5.47 -2.18 -4.72
N LEU A 70 5.54 -2.70 -3.50
CA LEU A 70 6.67 -3.52 -3.05
C LEU A 70 6.79 -4.83 -3.84
N SER A 71 5.69 -5.45 -4.25
CA SER A 71 5.73 -6.65 -5.10
C SER A 71 6.42 -6.32 -6.43
N ASN A 72 6.06 -5.21 -7.07
CA ASN A 72 6.72 -4.75 -8.30
C ASN A 72 8.19 -4.40 -8.07
N VAL A 73 8.49 -3.71 -6.97
CA VAL A 73 9.84 -3.25 -6.67
C VAL A 73 10.78 -4.40 -6.33
N LEU A 74 10.36 -5.30 -5.45
CA LEU A 74 11.19 -6.39 -4.97
C LEU A 74 11.26 -7.55 -5.97
N ILE A 75 10.17 -7.92 -6.64
CA ILE A 75 10.22 -9.05 -7.59
C ILE A 75 10.96 -8.68 -8.86
N ASN A 76 10.81 -7.44 -9.34
CA ASN A 76 11.47 -6.99 -10.57
C ASN A 76 12.82 -6.28 -10.33
N GLY A 77 13.30 -6.19 -9.08
CA GLY A 77 14.59 -5.57 -8.75
C GLY A 77 14.67 -4.07 -9.07
N LEU A 78 13.61 -3.32 -8.79
CA LEU A 78 13.58 -1.86 -9.00
C LEU A 78 14.26 -1.12 -7.84
N TYR A 79 14.53 0.17 -8.02
CA TYR A 79 15.14 1.05 -7.01
C TYR A 79 16.53 0.57 -6.53
N HIS A 80 17.29 -0.08 -7.42
CA HIS A 80 18.60 -0.67 -7.12
C HIS A 80 18.56 -1.72 -5.99
N LEU A 81 17.43 -2.41 -5.84
CA LEU A 81 17.27 -3.54 -4.93
C LEU A 81 17.47 -4.85 -5.69
N GLU A 82 18.09 -5.82 -5.02
CA GLU A 82 18.17 -7.18 -5.53
C GLU A 82 16.76 -7.79 -5.68
N PRO A 83 16.48 -8.48 -6.81
CA PRO A 83 15.20 -9.12 -7.03
C PRO A 83 14.97 -10.25 -6.02
N VAL A 84 13.70 -10.45 -5.67
CA VAL A 84 13.23 -11.47 -4.73
C VAL A 84 12.27 -12.40 -5.46
N ASP A 85 12.34 -13.70 -5.17
CA ASP A 85 11.44 -14.68 -5.77
C ASP A 85 9.98 -14.39 -5.40
N VAL A 86 9.09 -14.56 -6.39
CA VAL A 86 7.63 -14.41 -6.23
C VAL A 86 7.13 -15.29 -5.08
N ASP A 87 7.58 -16.55 -5.06
CA ASP A 87 7.20 -17.55 -4.06
C ASP A 87 7.74 -17.23 -2.65
N TYR A 88 8.77 -16.37 -2.56
CA TYR A 88 9.24 -15.85 -1.28
C TYR A 88 8.41 -14.63 -0.85
N PHE A 89 8.07 -13.72 -1.77
CA PHE A 89 7.41 -12.46 -1.42
C PHE A 89 5.93 -12.63 -1.04
N PHE A 90 5.11 -13.34 -1.83
CA PHE A 90 3.66 -13.38 -1.61
C PHE A 90 3.22 -14.01 -0.28
N PRO A 91 3.87 -15.07 0.24
CA PRO A 91 3.61 -15.53 1.60
C PRO A 91 3.77 -14.40 2.62
N THR A 92 4.72 -13.47 2.42
CA THR A 92 5.01 -12.38 3.36
C THR A 92 4.00 -11.24 3.42
N ILE A 93 3.04 -11.18 2.49
CA ILE A 93 1.94 -10.21 2.57
C ILE A 93 1.05 -10.51 3.79
N VAL A 94 1.00 -11.78 4.20
CA VAL A 94 0.20 -12.27 5.35
C VAL A 94 1.09 -12.85 6.45
N ASP A 95 2.41 -12.91 6.25
CA ASP A 95 3.38 -13.45 7.21
C ASP A 95 3.91 -12.39 8.18
N GLU A 96 4.57 -12.85 9.25
CA GLU A 96 5.21 -12.04 10.29
C GLU A 96 6.40 -11.18 9.83
N LYS A 97 6.85 -11.35 8.58
CA LYS A 97 8.07 -10.72 8.06
C LYS A 97 7.88 -9.27 7.60
N THR A 98 6.67 -8.87 7.22
CA THR A 98 6.37 -7.48 6.83
C THR A 98 5.55 -6.80 7.92
N LEU A 99 6.12 -5.78 8.55
CA LEU A 99 5.50 -5.11 9.69
C LEU A 99 5.41 -3.60 9.47
N ILE A 100 4.26 -3.02 9.79
CA ILE A 100 4.13 -1.57 9.98
C ILE A 100 4.69 -1.22 11.36
N VAL A 101 5.86 -0.62 11.38
CA VAL A 101 6.57 -0.22 12.62
C VAL A 101 5.96 1.05 13.21
N LYS A 102 5.48 1.95 12.35
CA LYS A 102 4.87 3.21 12.74
C LYS A 102 3.90 3.67 11.66
N PHE A 103 2.71 4.09 12.06
CA PHE A 103 1.71 4.70 11.18
C PHE A 103 1.25 6.02 11.79
N ASN A 104 1.56 7.14 11.13
CA ASN A 104 1.14 8.47 11.57
C ASN A 104 0.30 9.12 10.48
N THR A 105 -0.98 9.34 10.73
CA THR A 105 -1.92 9.88 9.74
C THR A 105 -2.62 11.15 10.20
N ARG A 106 -2.93 12.03 9.26
CA ARG A 106 -3.63 13.30 9.46
C ARG A 106 -4.78 13.40 8.47
N PHE A 107 -5.94 13.85 8.97
CA PHE A 107 -7.17 14.00 8.21
C PHE A 107 -7.53 15.49 8.15
N TYR A 108 -7.32 16.11 6.99
CA TYR A 108 -7.59 17.54 6.79
C TYR A 108 -8.96 17.77 6.14
N LYS A 109 -9.39 16.86 5.27
CA LYS A 109 -10.69 16.90 4.58
C LYS A 109 -11.28 15.50 4.44
N GLN A 110 -12.60 15.45 4.29
CA GLN A 110 -13.29 14.22 3.91
C GLN A 110 -12.87 13.82 2.49
N VAL A 111 -12.70 12.52 2.27
CA VAL A 111 -12.38 11.94 0.95
C VAL A 111 -13.62 11.22 0.45
N ASN A 112 -13.96 11.45 -0.83
CA ASN A 112 -15.02 10.71 -1.50
C ASN A 112 -14.65 9.23 -1.57
N ASN A 113 -15.43 8.37 -0.91
CA ASN A 113 -15.11 6.96 -0.82
C ASN A 113 -15.43 6.16 -2.09
N HIS A 114 -16.19 6.71 -3.05
CA HIS A 114 -16.53 6.01 -4.28
C HIS A 114 -15.39 6.00 -5.31
N SER A 115 -14.58 7.05 -5.31
CA SER A 115 -13.43 7.16 -6.20
C SER A 115 -12.48 8.19 -5.61
N PHE A 116 -11.23 7.78 -5.42
CA PHE A 116 -10.16 8.67 -5.03
C PHE A 116 -8.80 8.16 -5.48
N ARG A 117 -7.84 9.07 -5.58
CA ARG A 117 -6.46 8.79 -5.91
C ARG A 117 -5.58 8.91 -4.68
N GLY A 118 -4.69 7.92 -4.52
CA GLY A 118 -3.63 7.94 -3.52
C GLY A 118 -2.26 7.88 -4.18
N VAL A 119 -1.30 8.65 -3.65
CA VAL A 119 0.10 8.66 -4.07
C VAL A 119 0.92 8.03 -2.96
N PHE A 120 1.60 6.93 -3.26
CA PHE A 120 2.56 6.29 -2.38
C PHE A 120 3.97 6.63 -2.83
N LEU A 121 4.81 7.06 -1.89
CA LEU A 121 6.19 7.47 -2.13
C LEU A 121 7.11 6.71 -1.17
N ILE A 122 8.15 6.07 -1.69
CA ILE A 122 9.27 5.58 -0.88
C ILE A 122 10.29 6.72 -0.73
N LYS A 123 10.31 7.36 0.44
CA LYS A 123 11.22 8.49 0.72
C LYS A 123 12.64 8.01 0.95
N LYS A 124 12.79 6.87 1.62
CA LYS A 124 14.09 6.35 2.06
C LYS A 124 14.02 4.86 2.36
N ILE A 125 15.09 4.15 2.02
CA ILE A 125 15.30 2.75 2.40
C ILE A 125 16.55 2.68 3.28
N ILE A 126 16.45 1.98 4.41
CA ILE A 126 17.58 1.76 5.34
C ILE A 126 17.72 0.26 5.59
N SER A 127 18.88 -0.29 5.28
CA SER A 127 19.24 -1.66 5.66
C SER A 127 19.92 -1.69 7.03
N ARG A 128 19.50 -2.62 7.87
CA ARG A 128 20.16 -3.02 9.13
C ARG A 128 20.23 -4.54 9.14
N THR A 129 21.14 -5.14 9.91
CA THR A 129 21.38 -6.59 9.88
C THR A 129 20.09 -7.43 9.83
N GLY A 130 19.83 -8.06 8.69
CA GLY A 130 18.65 -8.91 8.45
C GLY A 130 17.31 -8.18 8.24
N LYS A 131 17.29 -6.84 8.14
CA LYS A 131 16.05 -6.04 8.04
C LYS A 131 16.20 -4.85 7.09
N LYS A 132 15.15 -4.57 6.31
CA LYS A 132 15.02 -3.37 5.49
C LYS A 132 13.88 -2.51 6.00
N PHE A 133 14.17 -1.25 6.29
CA PHE A 133 13.19 -0.25 6.70
C PHE A 133 12.86 0.67 5.54
N PHE A 134 11.58 0.78 5.21
CA PHE A 134 11.06 1.66 4.19
C PHE A 134 10.33 2.81 4.88
N TYR A 135 10.81 4.03 4.67
CA TYR A 135 10.15 5.24 5.10
C TYR A 135 9.30 5.71 3.94
N THR A 136 7.99 5.73 4.15
CA THR A 136 7.01 5.97 3.09
C THR A 136 6.10 7.13 3.46
N GLU A 137 5.54 7.75 2.43
CA GLU A 137 4.41 8.66 2.55
C GLU A 137 3.27 8.17 1.67
N PHE A 138 2.05 8.32 2.18
CA PHE A 138 0.83 8.09 1.42
C PHE A 138 -0.07 9.30 1.49
N ASN A 139 -0.29 9.93 0.34
CA ASN A 139 -1.04 11.16 0.19
C ASN A 139 -2.31 10.88 -0.62
N ILE A 140 -3.47 11.16 -0.05
CA ILE A 140 -4.78 10.99 -0.69
C ILE A 140 -5.35 12.34 -1.10
N GLU A 141 -5.82 12.45 -2.34
CA GLU A 141 -6.51 13.63 -2.88
C GLU A 141 -5.76 14.93 -2.58
N GLU A 142 -4.49 15.00 -2.99
CA GLU A 142 -3.63 16.19 -2.86
C GLU A 142 -3.61 16.80 -1.45
N GLY A 143 -3.49 15.94 -0.44
CA GLY A 143 -3.34 16.33 0.95
C GLY A 143 -4.64 16.42 1.73
N ALA A 144 -5.75 15.89 1.20
CA ALA A 144 -6.95 15.69 2.02
C ALA A 144 -6.63 14.78 3.23
N GLN A 145 -5.80 13.75 3.01
CA GLN A 145 -5.27 12.88 4.05
C GLN A 145 -3.82 12.51 3.73
N ILE A 146 -2.98 12.48 4.77
CA ILE A 146 -1.54 12.18 4.62
C ILE A 146 -1.12 11.21 5.72
N ALA A 147 -0.44 10.13 5.35
CA ALA A 147 0.16 9.19 6.27
C ALA A 147 1.68 9.09 6.04
N ASP A 148 2.46 9.31 7.10
CA ASP A 148 3.88 8.96 7.17
C ASP A 148 4.00 7.59 7.83
N VAL A 149 4.56 6.62 7.13
CA VAL A 149 4.57 5.22 7.57
C VAL A 149 6.00 4.65 7.49
N ILE A 150 6.35 3.80 8.44
CA ILE A 150 7.60 3.04 8.43
C ILE A 150 7.26 1.57 8.35
N ILE A 151 7.74 0.90 7.31
CA ILE A 151 7.60 -0.54 7.10
C ILE A 151 8.95 -1.19 7.42
N CYS A 152 8.93 -2.37 8.02
CA CYS A 152 10.09 -3.25 8.15
C CYS A 152 9.81 -4.54 7.40
N ILE A 153 10.78 -4.98 6.59
CA ILE A 153 10.78 -6.30 5.97
C ILE A 153 12.01 -7.04 6.47
N GLU A 154 11.80 -8.20 7.10
CA GLU A 154 12.87 -9.10 7.51
C GLU A 154 13.32 -9.98 6.33
N SER A 155 14.63 -10.12 6.15
CA SER A 155 15.26 -10.90 5.07
C SER A 155 15.59 -12.31 5.51
#